data_AF-A0A6I4IDY2-F1
#
_entry.id   AF-A0A6I4IDY2-F1
#
_cell.length_a   1.000
_cell.length_b   1.000
_cell.length_c   1.000
_cell.angle_alpha   90.00
_cell.angle_beta   90.00
_cell.angle_gamma   90.00
#
_symmetry.space_group_name_H-M   'P 1'
#
loop_
_entity.id
_entity.type
_entity.pdbx_description
1 polymer ?
#
loop_
_entity_poly.entity_id
_entity_poly.type
_entity_poly.pdbx_seq_one_letter_code
_entity_poly.pdbx_strand_id
1 'polypeptide(L)'
;MNWELILKELGLLTIISGLITWLIKQLGQNLINKDLKTYELELNKKAELYKQELFLISQKASKLHDKRIDRIEELYYMLNDFHNDMQIIVSWKIVTGMTKEEVQQQELNNVKKAETSGNKFLIYYMRHKLYFNLETCKLIDEIINLLKESHADFTFKYIFGPTSAEMEYENIKNATNKIRVKVPEIKIKLEENFRKIIGVE
;
A
#
# COMPACT_ATOMS: atom_id res chain seq x y z
N MET A 1 13.80 76.51 -61.72
CA MET A 1 13.36 75.32 -60.96
C MET A 1 13.24 75.73 -59.50
N ASN A 2 12.06 75.57 -58.90
CA ASN A 2 11.75 76.12 -57.57
C ASN A 2 12.28 75.17 -56.49
N TRP A 3 13.59 75.17 -56.27
CA TRP A 3 14.30 74.28 -55.33
C TRP A 3 13.80 74.37 -53.89
N GLU A 4 13.31 75.55 -53.50
CA GLU A 4 12.73 75.78 -52.18
C GLU A 4 11.44 74.98 -51.96
N LEU A 5 10.61 74.86 -53.00
CA LEU A 5 9.36 74.08 -52.97
C LEU A 5 9.67 72.57 -52.87
N ILE A 6 10.64 72.11 -53.67
CA ILE A 6 11.08 70.71 -53.69
C ILE A 6 11.69 70.29 -52.33
N LEU A 7 12.51 71.16 -51.71
CA LEU A 7 13.09 70.90 -50.39
C LEU A 7 12.03 70.88 -49.28
N LYS A 8 11.02 71.74 -49.37
CA LYS A 8 9.92 71.80 -48.39
C LYS A 8 9.03 70.57 -48.49
N GLU A 9 8.72 70.10 -49.70
CA GLU A 9 7.97 68.87 -49.94
C GLU A 9 8.75 67.61 -49.52
N LEU A 10 10.06 67.55 -49.82
CA LEU A 10 10.94 66.47 -49.37
C LEU A 10 11.06 66.41 -47.84
N GLY A 11 11.20 67.57 -47.18
CA GLY A 11 11.23 67.69 -45.72
C GLY A 11 9.93 67.21 -45.07
N LEU A 12 8.79 67.57 -45.67
CA LEU A 12 7.47 67.14 -45.20
C LEU A 12 7.29 65.61 -45.36
N LEU A 13 7.75 65.04 -46.48
CA LEU A 13 7.75 63.60 -46.73
C LEU A 13 8.65 62.83 -45.74
N THR A 14 9.81 63.36 -45.39
CA THR A 14 10.72 62.73 -44.40
C THR A 14 10.15 62.76 -43.00
N ILE A 15 9.50 63.85 -42.60
CA ILE A 15 8.81 63.94 -41.30
C ILE A 15 7.64 62.95 -41.25
N ILE A 16 6.81 62.88 -42.30
CA ILE A 16 5.66 61.97 -42.36
C ILE A 16 6.11 60.50 -42.36
N SER A 17 7.12 60.15 -43.16
CA SER A 17 7.64 58.77 -43.21
C SER A 17 8.31 58.36 -41.89
N GLY A 18 9.00 59.28 -41.22
CA GLY A 18 9.54 59.06 -39.88
C GLY A 18 8.45 58.80 -38.84
N LEU A 19 7.39 59.61 -38.83
CA LEU A 19 6.22 59.43 -37.97
C LEU A 19 5.51 58.10 -38.22
N ILE A 20 5.30 57.72 -39.49
CA ILE A 20 4.68 56.44 -39.86
C ILE A 20 5.54 55.26 -39.38
N THR A 21 6.86 55.32 -39.60
CA THR A 21 7.78 54.26 -39.18
C THR A 21 7.80 54.11 -37.66
N TRP A 22 7.81 55.24 -36.92
CA TRP A 22 7.71 55.24 -35.47
C TRP A 22 6.39 54.64 -34.99
N LEU A 23 5.26 55.01 -35.61
CA LEU A 23 3.94 54.51 -35.26
C LEU A 23 3.81 53.00 -35.50
N ILE A 24 4.28 52.50 -36.64
CA ILE A 24 4.31 51.05 -36.95
C ILE A 24 5.17 50.31 -35.94
N LYS A 25 6.36 50.84 -35.61
CA LYS A 25 7.25 50.24 -34.61
C LYS A 25 6.59 50.18 -33.24
N GLN A 26 5.93 51.27 -32.82
CA GLN A 26 5.28 51.36 -31.52
C GLN A 26 4.08 50.40 -31.42
N LEU A 27 3.25 50.32 -32.47
CA LEU A 27 2.12 49.40 -32.52
C LEU A 27 2.59 47.94 -32.56
N GLY A 28 3.61 47.63 -33.36
CA GLY A 28 4.21 46.29 -33.44
C GLY A 28 4.82 45.85 -32.11
N GLN A 29 5.58 46.72 -31.44
CA GLN A 29 6.15 46.43 -30.12
C GLN A 29 5.06 46.19 -29.07
N ASN A 30 3.99 47.00 -29.06
CA ASN A 30 2.89 46.80 -28.13
C ASN A 30 2.12 45.50 -28.37
N LEU A 31 1.90 45.10 -29.62
CA LEU A 31 1.24 43.84 -29.94
C LEU A 31 2.11 42.64 -29.51
N ILE A 32 3.39 42.62 -29.89
CA ILE A 32 4.32 41.55 -29.50
C ILE A 32 4.47 41.46 -27.99
N ASN A 33 4.61 42.60 -27.29
CA ASN A 33 4.69 42.62 -25.83
C ASN A 33 3.42 42.10 -25.16
N LYS A 34 2.24 42.36 -25.75
CA LYS A 34 0.97 41.86 -25.23
C LYS A 34 0.84 40.35 -25.43
N ASP A 35 1.22 39.84 -26.60
CA ASP A 35 1.19 38.41 -26.90
C ASP A 35 2.20 37.65 -26.02
N LEU A 36 3.42 38.17 -25.85
CA LEU A 36 4.42 37.61 -24.94
C LEU A 36 3.94 37.58 -23.49
N LYS A 37 3.35 38.67 -22.99
CA LYS A 37 2.78 38.70 -21.64
C LYS A 37 1.63 37.72 -21.48
N THR A 38 0.78 37.58 -22.49
CA THR A 38 -0.34 36.63 -22.46
C THR A 38 0.19 35.20 -22.43
N TYR A 39 1.18 34.89 -23.27
CA TYR A 39 1.83 33.59 -23.29
C TYR A 39 2.55 33.27 -21.98
N GLU A 40 3.28 34.22 -21.40
CA GLU A 40 3.93 34.08 -20.09
C GLU A 40 2.89 33.82 -18.99
N LEU A 41 1.78 34.54 -19.00
CA LEU A 41 0.69 34.37 -18.04
C LEU A 41 0.00 33.01 -18.20
N GLU A 42 -0.23 32.56 -19.43
CA GLU A 42 -0.75 31.21 -19.71
C GLU A 42 0.22 30.11 -19.26
N LEU A 43 1.52 30.28 -19.51
CA LEU A 43 2.55 29.33 -19.10
C LEU A 43 2.64 29.25 -17.58
N ASN A 44 2.64 30.40 -16.89
CA ASN A 44 2.62 30.47 -15.43
C ASN A 44 1.36 29.82 -14.86
N LYS A 45 0.20 30.06 -15.47
CA LYS A 45 -1.06 29.43 -15.07
C LYS A 45 -1.00 27.91 -15.22
N LYS A 46 -0.48 27.39 -16.34
CA LYS A 46 -0.31 25.94 -16.55
C LYS A 46 0.69 25.33 -15.57
N ALA A 47 1.82 25.98 -15.35
CA ALA A 47 2.82 25.53 -14.39
C ALA A 47 2.24 25.45 -12.96
N GLU A 48 1.45 26.44 -12.57
CA GLU A 48 0.80 26.48 -11.26
C GLU A 48 -0.27 25.38 -11.12
N LEU A 49 -1.08 25.15 -12.16
CA LEU A 49 -2.04 24.04 -12.21
C LEU A 49 -1.34 22.69 -12.04
N TYR A 50 -0.25 22.45 -12.77
CA TYR A 50 0.51 21.21 -12.64
C TYR A 50 1.14 21.04 -11.25
N LYS A 51 1.64 22.11 -10.64
CA LYS A 51 2.13 22.06 -9.26
C LYS A 51 1.03 21.66 -8.28
N GLN A 52 -0.16 22.24 -8.43
CA GLN A 52 -1.31 21.93 -7.59
C GLN A 52 -1.79 20.48 -7.78
N GLU A 53 -1.83 20.00 -9.01
CA GLU A 53 -2.17 18.60 -9.33
C GLU A 53 -1.15 17.62 -8.73
N LEU A 54 0.14 17.89 -8.92
CA LEU A 54 1.22 17.08 -8.34
C LEU A 54 1.16 17.07 -6.82
N PHE A 55 0.91 18.22 -6.20
CA PHE A 55 0.73 18.32 -4.75
C PHE A 55 -0.45 17.48 -4.27
N LEU A 56 -1.59 17.53 -4.97
CA LEU A 56 -2.77 16.73 -4.62
C LEU A 56 -2.52 15.23 -4.76
N ILE A 57 -1.85 14.81 -5.85
CA ILE A 57 -1.49 13.41 -6.07
C ILE A 57 -0.52 12.93 -4.98
N SER A 58 0.51 13.71 -4.67
CA SER A 58 1.48 13.42 -3.61
C SER A 58 0.80 13.29 -2.25
N GLN A 59 -0.11 14.22 -1.90
CA GLN A 59 -0.85 14.15 -0.64
C GLN A 59 -1.75 12.91 -0.55
N LYS A 60 -2.42 12.54 -1.65
CA LYS A 60 -3.23 11.30 -1.70
C LYS A 60 -2.36 10.05 -1.56
N ALA A 61 -1.21 10.02 -2.22
CA ALA A 61 -0.26 8.92 -2.13
C ALA A 61 0.29 8.76 -0.71
N SER A 62 0.68 9.87 -0.06
CA SER A 62 1.11 9.88 1.35
C SER A 62 0.03 9.32 2.26
N LYS A 63 -1.21 9.84 2.18
CA LYS A 63 -2.32 9.35 3.02
C LYS A 63 -2.64 7.88 2.80
N LEU A 64 -2.50 7.39 1.56
CA LEU A 64 -2.70 5.98 1.26
C LEU A 64 -1.58 5.12 1.87
N HIS A 65 -0.34 5.61 1.78
CA HIS A 65 0.81 4.94 2.37
C HIS A 65 0.71 4.87 3.89
N ASP A 66 0.33 5.96 4.56
CA ASP A 66 0.10 5.99 6.02
C ASP A 66 -0.94 4.93 6.42
N LYS A 67 -2.09 4.91 5.71
CA LYS A 67 -3.12 3.90 5.95
C LYS A 67 -2.61 2.48 5.73
N ARG A 68 -1.75 2.25 4.75
CA ARG A 68 -1.16 0.92 4.51
C ARG A 68 -0.27 0.49 5.67
N ILE A 69 0.54 1.40 6.20
CA ILE A 69 1.39 1.11 7.37
C ILE A 69 0.52 0.70 8.56
N ASP A 70 -0.53 1.47 8.87
CA ASP A 70 -1.46 1.14 9.96
C ASP A 70 -2.07 -0.27 9.77
N ARG A 71 -2.48 -0.61 8.55
CA ARG A 71 -3.06 -1.92 8.24
C ARG A 71 -2.05 -3.06 8.30
N ILE A 72 -0.79 -2.81 7.92
CA ILE A 72 0.28 -3.79 8.02
C ILE A 72 0.59 -4.10 9.49
N GLU A 73 0.75 -3.06 10.32
CA GLU A 73 1.05 -3.21 11.74
C GLU A 73 -0.01 -4.05 12.46
N GLU A 74 -1.28 -3.66 12.32
CA GLU A 74 -2.39 -4.32 13.00
C GLU A 74 -2.59 -5.76 12.47
N LEU A 75 -2.48 -5.97 11.15
CA LEU A 75 -2.55 -7.31 10.57
C LEU A 75 -1.43 -8.22 11.08
N TYR A 76 -0.20 -7.71 11.12
CA TYR A 76 0.98 -8.45 11.55
C TYR A 76 0.89 -8.83 13.04
N TYR A 77 0.39 -7.92 13.87
CA TYR A 77 0.07 -8.21 15.28
C TYR A 77 -0.92 -9.38 15.39
N MET A 78 -2.05 -9.33 14.66
CA MET A 78 -3.05 -10.41 14.70
C MET A 78 -2.53 -11.74 14.15
N LEU A 79 -1.69 -11.70 13.12
CA LEU A 79 -1.04 -12.89 12.58
C LEU A 79 -0.13 -13.55 13.62
N ASN A 80 0.66 -12.75 14.35
CA ASN A 80 1.52 -13.26 15.41
C ASN A 80 0.72 -13.88 16.55
N ASP A 81 -0.36 -13.23 16.99
CA ASP A 81 -1.25 -13.79 18.01
C ASP A 81 -1.80 -15.16 17.58
N PHE A 82 -2.30 -15.26 16.34
CA PHE A 82 -2.82 -16.52 15.82
C PHE A 82 -1.73 -17.59 15.66
N HIS A 83 -0.56 -17.24 15.13
CA HIS A 83 0.56 -18.17 15.00
C HIS A 83 1.04 -18.68 16.36
N ASN A 84 1.15 -17.81 17.36
CA ASN A 84 1.53 -18.18 18.72
C ASN A 84 0.51 -19.12 19.37
N ASP A 85 -0.79 -18.83 19.23
CA ASP A 85 -1.83 -19.71 19.75
C ASP A 85 -1.81 -21.08 19.05
N MET A 86 -1.58 -21.11 17.74
CA MET A 86 -1.39 -22.36 17.00
C MET A 86 -0.12 -23.12 17.42
N GLN A 87 0.97 -22.41 17.75
CA GLN A 87 2.16 -23.04 18.30
C GLN A 87 1.90 -23.71 19.65
N ILE A 88 1.07 -23.11 20.50
CA ILE A 88 0.69 -23.71 21.79
C ILE A 88 -0.05 -25.02 21.56
N ILE A 89 -0.97 -25.07 20.59
CA ILE A 89 -1.74 -26.27 20.24
C ILE A 89 -0.83 -27.43 19.80
N VAL A 90 0.14 -27.17 18.92
CA VAL A 90 1.05 -28.21 18.42
C VAL A 90 2.21 -28.52 19.36
N SER A 91 2.35 -27.78 20.46
CA SER A 91 3.37 -28.03 21.46
C SER A 91 2.88 -29.04 22.48
N TRP A 92 3.46 -30.25 22.45
CA TRP A 92 3.23 -31.25 23.49
C TRP A 92 3.73 -30.74 24.84
N LYS A 93 2.82 -30.25 25.67
CA LYS A 93 3.09 -29.89 27.07
C LYS A 93 2.22 -30.77 27.96
N ILE A 94 2.72 -31.95 28.31
CA ILE A 94 2.17 -32.69 29.44
C ILE A 94 2.79 -32.05 30.68
N VAL A 95 2.00 -31.24 31.40
CA VAL A 95 2.41 -30.70 32.69
C VAL A 95 2.29 -31.81 33.72
N THR A 96 3.42 -32.20 34.33
CA THR A 96 3.44 -33.21 35.39
C THR A 96 2.55 -32.77 36.55
N GLY A 97 1.60 -33.64 36.96
CA GLY A 97 0.69 -33.38 38.08
C GLY A 97 -0.74 -33.01 37.70
N MET A 98 -1.07 -32.88 36.40
CA MET A 98 -2.46 -32.68 35.96
C MET A 98 -3.23 -33.99 35.84
N THR A 99 -4.53 -33.94 36.13
CA THR A 99 -5.48 -35.03 35.83
C THR A 99 -5.77 -35.10 34.33
N LYS A 100 -6.37 -36.21 33.88
CA LYS A 100 -6.75 -36.39 32.47
C LYS A 100 -7.78 -35.34 32.04
N GLU A 101 -8.73 -35.03 32.90
CA GLU A 101 -9.78 -34.03 32.67
C GLU A 101 -9.18 -32.62 32.55
N GLU A 102 -8.20 -32.29 33.39
CA GLU A 102 -7.49 -31.00 33.33
C GLU A 102 -6.72 -30.83 32.02
N VAL A 103 -6.03 -31.89 31.56
CA VAL A 103 -5.34 -31.89 30.26
C VAL A 103 -6.32 -31.67 29.11
N GLN A 104 -7.43 -32.41 29.09
CA GLN A 104 -8.46 -32.25 28.06
C GLN A 104 -9.07 -30.85 28.05
N GLN A 105 -9.34 -30.29 29.23
CA GLN A 105 -9.87 -28.93 29.34
C GLN A 105 -8.84 -27.89 28.86
N GLN A 106 -7.56 -28.08 29.16
CA GLN A 106 -6.50 -27.21 28.68
C GLN A 106 -6.36 -27.27 27.16
N GLU A 107 -6.37 -28.46 26.56
CA GLU A 107 -6.35 -28.64 25.10
C GLU A 107 -7.52 -27.91 24.44
N LEU A 108 -8.74 -28.12 24.96
CA LEU A 108 -9.94 -27.46 24.45
C LEU A 108 -9.86 -25.93 24.56
N ASN A 109 -9.33 -25.42 25.67
CA ASN A 109 -9.14 -23.98 25.86
C ASN A 109 -8.12 -23.41 24.86
N ASN A 110 -7.03 -24.13 24.60
CA ASN A 110 -6.02 -23.72 23.62
C ASN A 110 -6.61 -23.68 22.21
N VAL A 111 -7.40 -24.69 21.83
CA VAL A 111 -8.13 -24.73 20.55
C VAL A 111 -9.05 -23.52 20.40
N LYS A 112 -9.91 -23.25 21.40
CA LYS A 112 -10.81 -22.08 21.39
C LYS A 112 -10.06 -20.75 21.28
N LYS A 113 -8.89 -20.65 21.92
CA LYS A 113 -8.05 -19.45 21.86
C LYS A 113 -7.53 -19.22 20.44
N ALA A 114 -6.98 -20.26 19.80
CA ALA A 114 -6.52 -20.17 18.41
C ALA A 114 -7.65 -19.92 17.42
N GLU A 115 -8.83 -20.51 17.63
CA GLU A 115 -10.03 -20.21 16.83
C GLU A 115 -10.38 -18.72 16.94
N THR A 116 -10.35 -18.17 18.15
CA THR A 116 -10.66 -16.75 18.41
C THR A 116 -9.65 -15.83 17.74
N SER A 117 -8.34 -16.05 17.89
CA SER A 117 -7.30 -15.24 17.25
C SER A 117 -7.29 -15.41 15.72
N GLY A 118 -7.50 -16.63 15.23
CA GLY A 118 -7.62 -16.92 13.80
C GLY A 118 -8.81 -16.21 13.15
N ASN A 119 -9.97 -16.19 13.81
CA ASN A 119 -11.15 -15.46 13.32
C ASN A 119 -10.92 -13.96 13.28
N LYS A 120 -10.29 -13.38 14.31
CA LYS A 120 -9.92 -11.95 14.33
C LYS A 120 -9.01 -11.60 13.16
N PHE A 121 -7.93 -12.36 12.98
CA PHE A 121 -6.99 -12.19 11.88
C PHE A 121 -7.67 -12.28 10.50
N LEU A 122 -8.48 -13.32 10.28
CA LEU A 122 -9.16 -13.54 9.00
C LEU A 122 -10.14 -12.41 8.67
N ILE A 123 -10.99 -12.02 9.63
CA ILE A 123 -11.95 -10.93 9.44
C ILE A 123 -11.23 -9.63 9.12
N TYR A 124 -10.15 -9.33 9.85
CA TYR A 124 -9.37 -8.13 9.63
C TYR A 124 -8.76 -8.10 8.22
N TYR A 125 -8.10 -9.19 7.83
CA TYR A 125 -7.51 -9.32 6.50
C TYR A 125 -8.54 -9.17 5.39
N MET A 126 -9.68 -9.87 5.48
CA MET A 126 -10.73 -9.80 4.47
C MET A 126 -11.27 -8.38 4.29
N ARG A 127 -11.43 -7.62 5.39
CA ARG A 127 -11.90 -6.22 5.35
C ARG A 127 -10.90 -5.25 4.75
N HIS A 128 -9.61 -5.55 4.84
CA HIS A 128 -8.52 -4.65 4.44
C HIS A 128 -7.72 -5.17 3.24
N LYS A 129 -8.14 -6.26 2.59
CA LYS A 129 -7.41 -6.90 1.49
C LYS A 129 -6.98 -5.93 0.38
N LEU A 130 -7.80 -4.93 0.08
CA LEU A 130 -7.54 -3.90 -0.94
C LEU A 130 -6.33 -3.00 -0.66
N TYR A 131 -5.86 -2.93 0.59
CA TYR A 131 -4.68 -2.12 0.93
C TYR A 131 -3.37 -2.79 0.55
N PHE A 132 -3.37 -4.11 0.33
CA PHE A 132 -2.17 -4.90 0.08
C PHE A 132 -1.96 -5.16 -1.42
N ASN A 133 -0.71 -5.35 -1.82
CA ASN A 133 -0.41 -5.76 -3.19
C ASN A 133 -0.74 -7.26 -3.38
N LEU A 134 -0.75 -7.71 -4.63
CA LEU A 134 -1.13 -9.09 -4.96
C LEU A 134 -0.16 -10.13 -4.37
N GLU A 135 1.13 -9.83 -4.30
CA GLU A 135 2.15 -10.71 -3.73
C GLU A 135 1.94 -10.90 -2.23
N THR A 136 1.76 -9.81 -1.49
CA THR A 136 1.40 -9.81 -0.07
C THR A 136 0.14 -10.64 0.17
N CYS A 137 -0.91 -10.45 -0.64
CA CYS A 137 -2.15 -11.20 -0.52
C CYS A 137 -1.93 -12.70 -0.71
N LYS A 138 -1.11 -13.11 -1.68
CA LYS A 138 -0.79 -14.53 -1.91
C LYS A 138 -0.10 -15.16 -0.71
N LEU A 139 0.87 -14.47 -0.12
CA LEU A 139 1.59 -14.94 1.07
C LEU A 139 0.65 -15.08 2.28
N ILE A 140 -0.23 -14.09 2.49
CA ILE A 140 -1.24 -14.14 3.56
C ILE A 140 -2.23 -15.28 3.32
N ASP A 141 -2.74 -15.43 2.10
CA ASP A 141 -3.67 -16.50 1.73
C ASP A 141 -3.04 -17.89 1.94
N GLU A 142 -1.75 -18.05 1.61
CA GLU A 142 -0.98 -19.28 1.85
C GLU A 142 -0.83 -19.60 3.34
N ILE A 143 -0.48 -18.61 4.16
CA ILE A 143 -0.41 -18.75 5.62
C ILE A 143 -1.78 -19.14 6.18
N ILE A 144 -2.86 -18.47 5.76
CA ILE A 144 -4.23 -18.77 6.19
C ILE A 144 -4.58 -20.23 5.90
N ASN A 145 -4.25 -20.73 4.71
CA ASN A 145 -4.53 -22.12 4.34
C ASN A 145 -3.76 -23.10 5.23
N LEU A 146 -2.46 -22.87 5.44
CA LEU A 146 -1.65 -23.72 6.32
C LEU A 146 -2.18 -23.74 7.76
N LEU A 147 -2.56 -22.58 8.30
CA LEU A 147 -3.08 -22.49 9.67
C LEU A 147 -4.45 -23.17 9.78
N LYS A 148 -5.34 -22.99 8.79
CA LYS A 148 -6.66 -23.65 8.75
C LYS A 148 -6.55 -25.17 8.64
N GLU A 149 -5.71 -25.66 7.74
CA GLU A 149 -5.48 -27.10 7.61
C GLU A 149 -4.89 -27.68 8.90
N SER A 150 -3.90 -27.01 9.50
CA SER A 150 -3.31 -27.47 10.77
C SER A 150 -4.33 -27.49 11.91
N HIS A 151 -5.23 -26.50 11.95
CA HIS A 151 -6.31 -26.47 12.91
C HIS A 151 -7.29 -27.64 12.68
N ALA A 152 -7.65 -27.93 11.42
CA ALA A 152 -8.49 -29.08 11.08
C ALA A 152 -7.83 -30.41 11.46
N ASP A 153 -6.54 -30.59 11.12
CA ASP A 153 -5.74 -31.78 11.47
C ASP A 153 -5.75 -32.03 12.99
N PHE A 154 -5.62 -30.97 13.80
CA PHE A 154 -5.63 -31.07 15.26
C PHE A 154 -7.04 -31.28 15.84
N THR A 155 -8.04 -30.59 15.29
CA THR A 155 -9.39 -30.60 15.85
C THR A 155 -10.23 -31.80 15.43
N PHE A 156 -9.76 -32.57 14.44
CA PHE A 156 -10.46 -33.71 13.86
C PHE A 156 -11.02 -34.66 14.93
N LYS A 157 -10.23 -35.03 15.94
CA LYS A 157 -10.66 -35.95 17.01
C LYS A 157 -11.79 -35.43 17.89
N TYR A 158 -11.88 -34.10 18.05
CA TYR A 158 -12.94 -33.48 18.86
C TYR A 158 -14.24 -33.32 18.06
N ILE A 159 -14.18 -33.28 16.72
CA ILE A 159 -15.34 -33.13 15.84
C ILE A 159 -15.91 -34.51 15.44
N PHE A 160 -15.04 -35.44 15.05
CA PHE A 160 -15.44 -36.73 14.47
C PHE A 160 -15.30 -37.91 15.45
N GLY A 161 -14.81 -37.67 16.66
CA GLY A 161 -14.57 -38.68 17.67
C GLY A 161 -13.15 -39.29 17.62
N PRO A 162 -12.86 -40.27 18.48
CA PRO A 162 -11.52 -40.84 18.59
C PRO A 162 -11.07 -41.48 17.28
N THR A 163 -9.81 -41.23 16.91
CA THR A 163 -9.15 -41.81 15.74
C THR A 163 -8.16 -42.90 16.16
N SER A 164 -7.60 -43.66 15.22
CA SER A 164 -6.50 -44.57 15.54
C SER A 164 -5.27 -43.79 16.01
N ALA A 165 -4.44 -44.40 16.86
CA ALA A 165 -3.24 -43.77 17.37
C ALA A 165 -2.27 -43.36 16.24
N GLU A 166 -2.18 -44.16 15.17
CA GLU A 166 -1.37 -43.85 13.99
C GLU A 166 -1.89 -42.61 13.25
N MET A 167 -3.21 -42.47 13.12
CA MET A 167 -3.82 -41.32 12.47
C MET A 167 -3.64 -40.05 13.30
N GLU A 168 -3.85 -40.13 14.61
CA GLU A 168 -3.63 -39.00 15.52
C GLU A 168 -2.16 -38.55 15.49
N TYR A 169 -1.22 -39.49 15.51
CA TYR A 169 0.21 -39.19 15.40
C TYR A 169 0.56 -38.48 14.08
N GLU A 170 0.09 -38.99 12.94
CA GLU A 170 0.37 -38.38 11.63
C GLU A 170 -0.29 -37.00 11.50
N ASN A 171 -1.51 -36.82 12.01
CA ASN A 171 -2.18 -35.50 12.02
C ASN A 171 -1.40 -34.47 12.85
N ILE A 172 -0.98 -34.84 14.06
CA ILE A 172 -0.17 -33.98 14.93
C ILE A 172 1.16 -33.64 14.27
N LYS A 173 1.84 -34.64 13.68
CA LYS A 173 3.13 -34.44 12.98
C LYS A 173 2.99 -33.50 11.79
N ASN A 174 1.93 -33.67 10.98
CA ASN A 174 1.64 -32.81 9.84
C ASN A 174 1.31 -31.38 10.26
N ALA A 175 0.44 -31.20 11.25
CA ALA A 175 0.13 -29.89 11.82
C ALA A 175 1.40 -29.22 12.39
N THR A 176 2.21 -29.97 13.15
CA THR A 176 3.46 -29.47 13.72
C THR A 176 4.42 -28.99 12.63
N ASN A 177 4.58 -29.75 11.55
CA ASN A 177 5.44 -29.37 10.43
C ASN A 177 4.92 -28.10 9.72
N LYS A 178 3.62 -28.00 9.46
CA LYS A 178 3.01 -26.79 8.87
C LYS A 178 3.25 -25.56 9.75
N ILE A 179 2.96 -25.66 11.06
CA ILE A 179 3.04 -24.53 12.01
C ILE A 179 4.48 -24.11 12.33
N ARG A 180 5.39 -25.06 12.51
CA ARG A 180 6.76 -24.79 12.99
C ARG A 180 7.78 -24.61 11.88
N VAL A 181 7.50 -25.06 10.67
CA VAL A 181 8.43 -24.98 9.53
C VAL A 181 7.85 -24.10 8.43
N LYS A 182 6.74 -24.52 7.81
CA LYS A 182 6.21 -23.86 6.61
C LYS A 182 5.69 -22.44 6.89
N VAL A 183 4.92 -22.24 7.95
CA VAL A 183 4.39 -20.92 8.30
C VAL A 183 5.52 -19.91 8.55
N PRO A 184 6.54 -20.20 9.37
CA PRO A 184 7.71 -19.31 9.51
C PRO A 184 8.41 -18.97 8.19
N GLU A 185 8.61 -19.94 7.30
CA GLU A 185 9.27 -19.70 5.99
C GLU A 185 8.51 -18.69 5.13
N ILE A 186 7.17 -18.79 5.09
CA ILE A 186 6.34 -17.86 4.32
C ILE A 186 6.23 -16.52 5.06
N LYS A 187 6.20 -16.55 6.39
CA LYS A 187 6.15 -15.35 7.22
C LYS A 187 7.38 -14.46 7.02
N ILE A 188 8.58 -15.03 6.88
CA ILE A 188 9.79 -14.27 6.55
C ILE A 188 9.62 -13.51 5.22
N LYS A 189 9.13 -14.19 4.18
CA LYS A 189 8.85 -13.55 2.88
C LYS A 189 7.80 -12.44 2.99
N LEU A 190 6.79 -12.65 3.84
CA LEU A 190 5.77 -11.64 4.11
C LEU A 190 6.37 -10.41 4.84
N GLU A 191 7.23 -10.63 5.82
CA GLU A 191 7.94 -9.58 6.55
C GLU A 191 8.85 -8.76 5.63
N GLU A 192 9.58 -9.40 4.72
CA GLU A 192 10.36 -8.72 3.67
C GLU A 192 9.44 -7.85 2.77
N ASN A 193 8.28 -8.37 2.37
CA ASN A 193 7.33 -7.61 1.57
C ASN A 193 6.79 -6.38 2.35
N PHE A 194 6.49 -6.56 3.64
CA PHE A 194 6.09 -5.46 4.51
C PHE A 194 7.19 -4.41 4.68
N ARG A 195 8.45 -4.80 4.89
CA ARG A 195 9.59 -3.88 5.00
C ARG A 195 9.77 -3.03 3.76
N LYS A 196 9.61 -3.61 2.56
CA LYS A 196 9.62 -2.89 1.28
C LYS A 196 8.47 -1.89 1.16
N ILE A 197 7.27 -2.24 1.64
CA ILE A 197 6.12 -1.33 1.62
C ILE A 197 6.32 -0.16 2.59
N ILE A 198 6.90 -0.42 3.76
CA ILE A 198 7.18 0.60 4.80
C ILE A 198 8.37 1.48 4.41
N GLY A 199 9.33 0.96 3.61
CA GLY A 199 10.51 1.70 3.16
C GLY A 199 11.68 1.66 4.14
N VAL A 200 11.85 0.54 4.84
CA VAL A 200 12.99 0.30 5.76
C VAL A 200 14.09 -0.60 5.17
N GLU A 201 13.97 -0.94 3.89
CA GLU A 201 14.92 -1.70 3.07
C GLU A 201 15.29 -0.94 1.79
#